data_AF-A0A2L2NNI1-F1
#
_entry.id   AF-A0A2L2NNI1-F1
#
_cell.length_a   1.000
_cell.length_b   1.000
_cell.length_c   1.000
_cell.angle_alpha   90.00
_cell.angle_beta   90.00
_cell.angle_gamma   90.00
#
_symmetry.space_group_name_H-M   'P 1'
#
loop_
_entity.id
_entity.type
_entity.pdbx_description
1 polymer ?
#
loop_
_entity_poly.entity_id
_entity_poly.type
_entity_poly.pdbx_seq_one_letter_code
_entity_poly.pdbx_strand_id
1 'polypeptide(L)'
;MNELDLLINDVFLPNSHSLFNSLVSIINWDERIRARKTASFGSPYNYSNISYDSSPMLNELLPIIDRLEKHFGFRPNNCLVNYYTNGNSTMGFHSDSIDELMGDTGISIISLGAERIITFQNKQDKTIEHSYLLKSGSLLFMPQKTQQYWKHGILKQPETFGRISLTFRLLV
;
A
#
# COMPACT_ATOMS: atom_id res chain seq x y z
N MET A 1 -7.58 21.36 -12.82
CA MET A 1 -6.29 21.06 -12.15
C MET A 1 -6.28 19.60 -11.74
N ASN A 2 -5.35 18.82 -12.30
CA ASN A 2 -5.14 17.39 -12.01
C ASN A 2 -4.01 17.24 -10.98
N GLU A 3 -4.01 18.08 -9.96
CA GLU A 3 -2.95 18.15 -8.95
C GLU A 3 -2.88 16.86 -8.13
N LEU A 4 -1.68 16.47 -7.76
CA LEU A 4 -1.41 15.25 -7.00
C LEU A 4 -1.60 15.54 -5.51
N ASP A 5 -2.84 15.41 -5.03
CA ASP A 5 -3.23 15.69 -3.65
C ASP A 5 -3.00 14.48 -2.74
N LEU A 6 -1.77 14.36 -2.23
CA LEU A 6 -1.35 13.28 -1.34
C LEU A 6 -1.17 13.79 0.08
N LEU A 7 -1.54 12.96 1.06
CA LEU A 7 -1.12 13.17 2.45
C LEU A 7 0.00 12.19 2.79
N ILE A 8 1.14 12.71 3.23
CA ILE A 8 2.29 11.92 3.68
C ILE A 8 2.60 12.28 5.13
N ASN A 9 2.69 11.27 5.99
CA ASN A 9 3.12 11.40 7.37
C ASN A 9 4.24 10.42 7.68
N ASP A 10 5.46 10.94 7.81
CA ASP A 10 6.68 10.15 8.05
C ASP A 10 6.73 9.46 9.43
N VAL A 11 5.90 9.90 10.39
CA VAL A 11 5.96 9.46 11.80
C VAL A 11 4.62 8.86 12.24
N PHE A 12 3.95 8.16 11.33
CA PHE A 12 2.61 7.62 11.59
C PHE A 12 2.61 6.39 12.50
N LEU A 13 3.57 5.48 12.34
CA LEU A 13 3.68 4.27 13.16
C LEU A 13 5.08 4.18 13.81
N PRO A 14 5.23 4.62 15.07
CA PRO A 14 6.48 4.45 15.80
C PRO A 14 6.77 2.96 16.04
N ASN A 15 8.05 2.59 16.11
CA ASN A 15 8.52 1.21 16.38
C ASN A 15 8.09 0.16 15.34
N SER A 16 8.03 0.55 14.05
CA SER A 16 7.61 -0.31 12.92
C SER A 16 8.49 -1.53 12.64
N HIS A 17 9.69 -1.63 13.23
CA HIS A 17 10.64 -2.71 12.97
C HIS A 17 10.18 -4.07 13.52
N SER A 18 9.62 -4.11 14.73
CA SER A 18 9.12 -5.37 15.33
C SER A 18 7.95 -5.93 14.52
N LEU A 19 7.06 -5.04 14.08
CA LEU A 19 5.94 -5.41 13.22
C LEU A 19 6.42 -5.97 11.88
N PHE A 20 7.40 -5.35 11.24
CA PHE A 20 7.99 -5.88 10.00
C PHE A 20 8.45 -7.34 10.17
N ASN A 21 9.27 -7.61 11.19
CA ASN A 21 9.80 -8.96 11.42
C ASN A 21 8.69 -9.97 11.74
N SER A 22 7.72 -9.57 12.55
CA SER A 22 6.55 -10.40 12.88
C SER A 22 5.77 -10.76 11.61
N LEU A 23 5.38 -9.78 10.79
CA LEU A 23 4.62 -10.02 9.56
C LEU A 23 5.37 -10.91 8.57
N VAL A 24 6.68 -10.70 8.38
CA VAL A 24 7.51 -11.57 7.54
C VAL A 24 7.45 -13.03 7.99
N SER A 25 7.43 -13.27 9.31
CA SER A 25 7.44 -14.61 9.89
C SER A 25 6.08 -15.31 9.91
N ILE A 26 4.98 -14.58 10.13
CA ILE A 26 3.67 -15.18 10.39
C ILE A 26 2.76 -15.25 9.17
N ILE A 27 2.98 -14.37 8.18
CA ILE A 27 2.14 -14.36 6.98
C ILE A 27 2.49 -15.57 6.10
N ASN A 28 1.47 -16.35 5.73
CA ASN A 28 1.60 -17.31 4.64
C ASN A 28 1.56 -16.57 3.30
N TRP A 29 2.73 -16.44 2.68
CA TRP A 29 2.91 -15.61 1.50
C TRP A 29 2.44 -16.30 0.21
N ASP A 30 1.66 -15.58 -0.58
CA ASP A 30 1.36 -15.93 -1.97
C ASP A 30 2.51 -15.47 -2.88
N GLU A 31 3.04 -16.39 -3.68
CA GLU A 31 4.19 -16.18 -4.55
C GLU A 31 3.84 -16.28 -6.04
N ARG A 32 2.53 -16.29 -6.40
CA ARG A 32 2.09 -16.28 -7.80
C ARG A 32 2.61 -15.07 -8.58
N ILE A 33 2.81 -13.94 -7.90
CA ILE A 33 3.47 -12.77 -8.47
C ILE A 33 4.99 -12.91 -8.32
N ARG A 34 5.71 -13.11 -9.44
CA ARG A 34 7.17 -13.32 -9.41
C ARG A 34 7.97 -12.15 -8.82
N ALA A 35 7.48 -10.92 -8.97
CA ALA A 35 8.24 -9.72 -8.59
C ALA A 35 8.20 -9.41 -7.09
N ARG A 36 7.23 -9.93 -6.33
CA ARG A 36 6.99 -9.63 -4.91
C ARG A 36 6.04 -10.65 -4.32
N LYS A 37 6.10 -10.88 -3.01
CA LYS A 37 5.13 -11.75 -2.33
C LYS A 37 3.90 -10.95 -1.91
N THR A 38 2.75 -11.61 -1.81
CA THR A 38 1.48 -10.94 -1.43
C THR A 38 0.69 -11.73 -0.40
N ALA A 39 -0.21 -11.04 0.29
CA ALA A 39 -1.27 -11.63 1.11
C ALA A 39 -2.42 -10.62 1.20
N SER A 40 -3.65 -11.08 1.45
CA SER A 40 -4.79 -10.19 1.69
C SER A 40 -5.60 -10.64 2.89
N PHE A 41 -6.11 -9.68 3.66
CA PHE A 41 -6.87 -9.89 4.87
C PHE A 41 -8.13 -9.00 4.89
N GLY A 42 -9.17 -9.46 5.57
CA GLY A 42 -10.46 -8.79 5.67
C GLY A 42 -11.42 -9.15 4.53
N SER A 43 -12.07 -8.13 3.98
CA SER A 43 -12.96 -8.27 2.82
C SER A 43 -12.23 -8.85 1.61
N PRO A 44 -12.91 -9.65 0.77
CA PRO A 44 -12.32 -10.24 -0.42
C PRO A 44 -11.82 -9.14 -1.35
N TYR A 45 -10.78 -9.45 -2.12
CA TYR A 45 -10.16 -8.47 -3.01
C TYR A 45 -9.55 -9.11 -4.24
N ASN A 46 -9.90 -8.58 -5.41
CA ASN A 46 -9.33 -8.99 -6.68
C ASN A 46 -8.11 -8.11 -7.01
N TYR A 47 -6.95 -8.74 -7.19
CA TYR A 47 -5.70 -8.05 -7.45
C TYR A 47 -4.90 -8.73 -8.56
N SER A 48 -4.63 -8.01 -9.66
CA SER A 48 -3.81 -8.53 -10.77
C SER A 48 -4.29 -9.90 -11.33
N ASN A 49 -5.61 -10.07 -11.52
CA ASN A 49 -6.27 -11.33 -11.88
C ASN A 49 -6.14 -12.47 -10.86
N ILE A 50 -5.69 -12.15 -9.65
CA ILE A 50 -5.69 -13.06 -8.51
C ILE A 50 -6.85 -12.68 -7.60
N SER A 51 -7.74 -13.63 -7.34
CA SER A 51 -8.79 -13.46 -6.34
C SER A 51 -8.29 -13.90 -4.97
N TYR A 52 -8.48 -13.04 -3.98
CA TYR A 52 -8.33 -13.36 -2.56
C TYR A 52 -9.71 -13.42 -1.93
N ASP A 53 -10.06 -14.59 -1.39
CA ASP A 53 -11.29 -14.76 -0.62
C ASP A 53 -11.23 -13.98 0.69
N SER A 54 -12.40 -13.81 1.32
CA SER A 54 -12.46 -13.18 2.64
C SER A 54 -11.63 -13.98 3.66
N SER A 55 -10.89 -13.27 4.49
CA SER A 55 -10.05 -13.84 5.54
C SER A 55 -10.11 -12.97 6.79
N PRO A 56 -9.97 -13.52 8.00
CA PRO A 56 -9.89 -12.70 9.21
C PRO A 56 -8.80 -11.64 9.11
N MET A 57 -9.10 -10.44 9.63
CA MET A 57 -8.08 -9.41 9.76
C MET A 57 -7.03 -9.87 10.77
N LEU A 58 -5.76 -9.77 10.39
CA LEU A 58 -4.65 -10.15 11.25
C LEU A 58 -4.58 -9.23 12.48
N ASN A 59 -4.42 -9.81 13.68
CA ASN A 59 -4.46 -9.05 14.95
C ASN A 59 -3.39 -7.95 15.01
N GLU A 60 -2.22 -8.21 14.42
CA GLU A 60 -1.09 -7.31 14.29
C GLU A 60 -1.43 -6.04 13.48
N LEU A 61 -2.49 -6.06 12.67
CA LEU A 61 -2.95 -4.93 11.87
C LEU A 61 -4.00 -4.08 12.58
N LEU A 62 -4.66 -4.61 13.62
CA LEU A 62 -5.73 -3.88 14.34
C LEU A 62 -5.27 -2.53 14.91
N PRO A 63 -4.08 -2.40 15.53
CA PRO A 63 -3.62 -1.10 16.02
C PRO A 63 -3.41 -0.06 14.92
N ILE A 64 -3.06 -0.50 13.69
CA ILE A 64 -2.94 0.38 12.53
C ILE A 64 -4.33 0.82 12.07
N ILE A 65 -5.27 -0.13 11.98
CA ILE A 65 -6.66 0.13 11.58
C ILE A 65 -7.32 1.13 12.55
N ASP A 66 -7.16 0.94 13.86
CA ASP A 66 -7.70 1.86 14.86
C ASP A 66 -7.10 3.28 14.73
N ARG A 67 -5.81 3.38 14.40
CA ARG A 67 -5.15 4.67 14.15
C ARG A 67 -5.66 5.32 12.87
N LEU A 68 -5.84 4.56 11.79
CA LEU A 68 -6.40 5.04 10.52
C LEU A 68 -7.84 5.53 10.71
N GLU A 69 -8.67 4.76 11.43
CA GLU A 69 -10.04 5.14 11.75
C GLU A 69 -10.10 6.44 12.54
N LYS A 70 -9.26 6.58 13.57
CA LYS A 70 -9.15 7.84 14.32
C LYS A 70 -8.69 9.01 13.46
N HIS A 71 -7.81 8.77 12.47
CA HIS A 71 -7.22 9.82 11.66
C HIS A 71 -8.13 10.27 10.51
N PHE A 72 -8.85 9.34 9.89
CA PHE A 72 -9.66 9.61 8.69
C PHE A 72 -11.18 9.50 8.91
N GLY A 73 -11.63 8.99 10.05
CA GLY A 73 -13.05 8.84 10.37
C GLY A 73 -13.72 7.62 9.74
N PHE A 74 -12.97 6.73 9.08
CA PHE A 74 -13.49 5.48 8.52
C PHE A 74 -12.57 4.31 8.84
N ARG A 75 -13.16 3.13 9.07
CA ARG A 75 -12.43 1.91 9.39
C ARG A 75 -12.19 1.06 8.15
N PRO A 76 -10.93 0.85 7.72
CA PRO A 76 -10.64 -0.09 6.63
C PRO A 76 -11.10 -1.51 6.96
N ASN A 77 -11.72 -2.17 5.99
CA ASN A 77 -12.15 -3.57 6.09
C ASN A 77 -11.31 -4.51 5.21
N ASN A 78 -10.39 -4.00 4.39
CA ASN A 78 -9.46 -4.77 3.59
C ASN A 78 -8.01 -4.29 3.80
N CYS A 79 -7.06 -5.23 3.77
CA CYS A 79 -5.65 -4.94 3.65
C CYS A 79 -5.00 -5.87 2.61
N LEU A 80 -4.39 -5.29 1.58
CA LEU A 80 -3.47 -6.01 0.69
C LEU A 80 -2.03 -5.75 1.13
N VAL A 81 -1.31 -6.82 1.43
CA VAL A 81 0.08 -6.80 1.82
C VAL A 81 0.95 -7.11 0.60
N ASN A 82 1.90 -6.24 0.29
CA ASN A 82 2.94 -6.50 -0.71
C ASN A 82 4.31 -6.52 -0.03
N TYR A 83 5.01 -7.66 -0.10
CA TYR A 83 6.37 -7.82 0.42
C TYR A 83 7.39 -7.83 -0.73
N TYR A 84 8.15 -6.74 -0.80
CA TYR A 84 9.28 -6.53 -1.69
C TYR A 84 10.52 -7.07 -0.98
N THR A 85 11.03 -8.22 -1.41
CA THR A 85 12.11 -8.92 -0.68
C THR A 85 13.45 -8.21 -0.79
N ASN A 86 13.65 -7.42 -1.85
CA ASN A 86 14.84 -6.58 -2.05
C ASN A 86 14.60 -5.45 -3.08
N GLY A 87 15.67 -4.74 -3.45
CA GLY A 87 15.67 -3.67 -4.47
C GLY A 87 15.20 -4.11 -5.87
N ASN A 88 15.30 -5.40 -6.21
CA ASN A 88 14.81 -5.97 -7.47
C ASN A 88 13.31 -6.26 -7.46
N SER A 89 12.68 -6.35 -6.28
CA SER A 89 11.22 -6.45 -6.20
C SER A 89 10.57 -5.15 -6.62
N THR A 90 9.56 -5.24 -7.48
CA THR A 90 8.93 -4.08 -8.11
C THR A 90 7.41 -4.20 -8.22
N MET A 91 6.80 -3.05 -8.46
CA MET A 91 5.45 -2.92 -8.97
C MET A 91 5.44 -1.77 -9.97
N GLY A 92 5.20 -2.09 -11.24
CA GLY A 92 5.18 -1.09 -12.31
C GLY A 92 4.04 -0.08 -12.16
N PHE A 93 4.04 0.95 -13.00
CA PHE A 93 3.01 1.99 -12.99
C PHE A 93 1.60 1.42 -13.18
N HIS A 94 0.75 1.63 -12.18
CA HIS A 94 -0.65 1.23 -12.17
C HIS A 94 -1.50 2.26 -11.43
N SER A 95 -2.81 2.16 -11.56
CA SER A 95 -3.74 2.82 -10.64
C SER A 95 -4.51 1.72 -9.92
N ASP A 96 -4.82 1.94 -8.66
CA ASP A 96 -5.69 1.03 -7.93
C ASP A 96 -7.11 1.11 -8.48
N SER A 97 -7.83 -0.01 -8.43
CA SER A 97 -9.27 0.00 -8.72
C SER A 97 -10.00 0.79 -7.63
N ILE A 98 -10.98 1.58 -8.05
CA ILE A 98 -11.86 2.34 -7.16
C ILE A 98 -13.30 1.82 -7.19
N ASP A 99 -13.60 0.83 -8.03
CA ASP A 99 -14.97 0.36 -8.28
C ASP A 99 -15.61 -0.23 -7.01
N GLU A 100 -14.82 -0.89 -6.18
CA GLU A 100 -15.25 -1.49 -4.91
C GLU A 100 -14.97 -0.58 -3.71
N LEU A 101 -14.41 0.62 -3.91
CA LEU A 101 -14.06 1.50 -2.79
C LEU A 101 -15.29 2.29 -2.33
N MET A 102 -15.52 2.34 -1.01
CA MET A 102 -16.61 3.14 -0.45
C MET A 102 -16.45 4.63 -0.79
N GLY A 103 -17.55 5.29 -1.13
CA GLY A 103 -17.59 6.72 -1.44
C GLY A 103 -16.95 7.59 -0.35
N ASP A 104 -16.31 8.68 -0.76
CA ASP A 104 -15.61 9.64 0.11
C ASP A 104 -14.47 9.06 0.97
N THR A 105 -14.02 7.84 0.66
CA THR A 105 -12.81 7.24 1.28
C THR A 105 -11.61 7.30 0.33
N GLY A 106 -10.48 6.75 0.76
CA GLY A 106 -9.27 6.63 -0.05
C GLY A 106 -8.45 5.40 0.32
N ILE A 107 -7.22 5.36 -0.20
CA ILE A 107 -6.29 4.25 0.00
C ILE A 107 -5.17 4.72 0.93
N SER A 108 -4.95 3.98 2.02
CA SER A 108 -3.85 4.25 2.96
C SER A 108 -2.76 3.19 2.82
N ILE A 109 -1.52 3.61 2.61
CA ILE A 109 -0.35 2.74 2.56
C ILE A 109 0.50 3.00 3.78
N ILE A 110 0.71 1.98 4.62
CA ILE A 110 1.76 1.97 5.64
C ILE A 110 2.97 1.23 5.10
N SER A 111 4.13 1.89 5.13
CA SER A 111 5.39 1.28 4.70
C SER A 111 6.17 0.75 5.91
N LEU A 112 6.71 -0.46 5.82
CA LEU A 112 7.55 -1.07 6.87
C LEU A 112 8.86 -1.58 6.26
N GLY A 113 9.96 -1.52 7.00
CA GLY A 113 11.26 -2.04 6.56
C GLY A 113 12.04 -1.04 5.72
N ALA A 114 12.73 -1.50 4.68
CA ALA A 114 13.58 -0.65 3.86
C ALA A 114 12.81 0.51 3.22
N GLU A 115 13.43 1.68 3.17
CA GLU A 115 12.87 2.86 2.50
C GLU A 115 12.88 2.65 0.98
N ARG A 116 11.80 3.06 0.32
CA ARG A 116 11.70 2.99 -1.15
C ARG A 116 11.00 4.22 -1.69
N ILE A 117 11.46 4.65 -2.86
CA ILE A 117 10.77 5.67 -3.63
C ILE A 117 9.50 5.08 -4.25
N ILE A 118 8.38 5.77 -4.07
CA ILE A 118 7.19 5.64 -4.92
C ILE A 118 7.18 6.77 -5.94
N THR A 119 6.96 6.43 -7.20
CA THR A 119 6.87 7.40 -8.29
C THR A 119 5.45 7.45 -8.80
N PHE A 120 4.92 8.65 -8.96
CA PHE A 120 3.64 8.96 -9.59
C PHE A 120 3.89 9.53 -10.98
N GLN A 121 3.18 9.02 -11.99
CA GLN A 121 3.24 9.49 -13.38
C GLN A 121 1.84 9.92 -13.82
N ASN A 122 1.73 11.12 -14.40
CA ASN A 122 0.45 11.61 -14.89
C ASN A 122 -0.01 10.77 -16.09
N LYS A 123 -1.30 10.44 -16.15
CA LYS A 123 -1.85 9.60 -17.22
C LYS A 123 -1.97 10.31 -18.57
N GLN A 124 -2.19 11.63 -18.56
CA GLN A 124 -2.35 12.43 -19.78
C GLN A 124 -0.97 12.83 -20.33
N ASP A 125 -0.07 13.27 -19.46
CA ASP A 125 1.30 13.64 -19.82
C ASP A 125 2.32 12.83 -19.02
N LYS A 126 2.86 11.78 -19.65
CA LYS A 126 3.81 10.86 -19.02
C LYS A 126 5.16 11.50 -18.67
N THR A 127 5.43 12.73 -19.13
CA THR A 127 6.64 13.47 -18.74
C THR A 127 6.53 14.09 -17.35
N ILE A 128 5.31 14.21 -16.82
CA ILE A 128 5.06 14.74 -15.48
C ILE A 128 5.14 13.60 -14.47
N GLU A 129 6.20 13.61 -13.67
CA GLU A 129 6.43 12.66 -12.59
C GLU A 129 6.73 13.33 -11.25
N HIS A 130 6.24 12.72 -10.18
CA HIS A 130 6.55 13.11 -8.80
C HIS A 130 6.99 11.88 -8.02
N SER A 131 8.07 12.01 -7.24
CA SER A 131 8.65 10.90 -6.49
C SER A 131 8.74 11.25 -5.00
N TYR A 132 8.39 10.28 -4.15
CA TYR A 132 8.39 10.45 -2.70
C TYR A 132 9.09 9.27 -2.04
N LEU A 133 9.95 9.55 -1.08
CA LEU A 133 10.61 8.53 -0.25
C LEU A 133 9.64 8.07 0.84
N LEU A 134 9.32 6.78 0.86
CA LEU A 134 8.47 6.19 1.89
C LEU A 134 9.34 5.55 2.97
N LYS A 135 9.38 6.18 4.15
CA LYS A 135 10.14 5.72 5.31
C LYS A 135 9.44 4.57 6.04
N SER A 136 10.18 3.80 6.82
CA SER A 136 9.57 2.78 7.70
C SER A 136 8.64 3.45 8.72
N GLY A 137 7.42 2.96 8.83
CA GLY A 137 6.36 3.53 9.68
C GLY A 137 5.62 4.71 9.08
N SER A 138 5.96 5.14 7.85
CA SER A 138 5.27 6.25 7.18
C SER A 138 3.87 5.84 6.68
N LEU A 139 2.97 6.82 6.67
CA LEU A 139 1.68 6.77 6.01
C LEU A 139 1.74 7.57 4.71
N LEU A 140 1.24 6.98 3.63
CA LEU A 140 0.85 7.67 2.41
C LEU A 140 -0.66 7.46 2.21
N PHE A 141 -1.42 8.53 2.09
CA PHE A 141 -2.84 8.48 1.76
C PHE A 141 -3.09 9.03 0.36
N MET A 142 -3.86 8.28 -0.42
CA MET A 142 -4.26 8.62 -1.78
C MET A 142 -5.79 8.71 -1.85
N PRO A 143 -6.36 9.90 -2.07
CA PRO A 143 -7.77 10.05 -2.43
C PRO A 143 -8.11 9.27 -3.71
N GLN A 144 -9.38 8.89 -3.89
CA GLN A 144 -9.84 8.19 -5.10
C GLN A 144 -9.45 8.93 -6.39
N LYS A 145 -9.50 10.26 -6.36
CA LYS A 145 -9.16 11.13 -7.49
C LYS A 145 -7.72 10.90 -7.98
N THR A 146 -6.79 10.52 -7.09
CA THR A 146 -5.42 10.15 -7.48
C THR A 146 -5.42 9.00 -8.48
N GLN A 147 -6.26 7.98 -8.26
CA GLN A 147 -6.36 6.84 -9.15
C GLN A 147 -6.96 7.18 -10.52
N GLN A 148 -7.67 8.29 -10.64
CA GLN A 148 -8.23 8.76 -11.92
C GLN A 148 -7.14 9.37 -12.81
N TYR A 149 -6.28 10.23 -12.26
CA TYR A 149 -5.33 11.04 -13.05
C TYR A 149 -3.88 10.54 -13.03
N TRP A 150 -3.51 9.74 -12.03
CA TRP A 150 -2.13 9.33 -11.81
C TRP A 150 -1.99 7.82 -11.78
N LYS A 151 -0.88 7.32 -12.31
CA LYS A 151 -0.37 5.99 -12.01
C LYS A 151 0.73 6.10 -10.98
N HIS A 152 0.95 5.06 -10.20
CA HIS A 152 2.05 4.99 -9.25
C HIS A 152 2.79 3.65 -9.34
N GLY A 153 4.05 3.63 -8.91
CA GLY A 153 4.89 2.45 -8.97
C GLY A 153 6.02 2.46 -7.96
N ILE A 154 6.42 1.26 -7.54
CA ILE A 154 7.66 1.00 -6.79
C ILE A 154 8.64 0.37 -7.77
N LEU A 155 9.47 1.21 -8.38
CA LEU A 155 10.42 0.79 -9.41
C LEU A 155 11.66 0.13 -8.80
N LYS A 156 12.44 -0.54 -9.65
CA LYS A 156 13.71 -1.17 -9.25
C LYS A 156 14.63 -0.11 -8.68
N GLN A 157 15.21 -0.39 -7.51
CA GLN A 157 16.16 0.48 -6.83
C GLN A 157 17.44 -0.33 -6.53
N PRO A 158 18.58 0.34 -6.25
CA PRO A 158 19.81 -0.33 -5.79
C PRO A 158 19.51 -1.30 -4.65
N GLU A 159 20.38 -2.29 -4.39
CA GLU A 159 20.09 -3.34 -3.41
C GLU A 159 19.65 -2.78 -2.06
N THR A 160 18.34 -2.87 -1.80
CA THR A 160 17.72 -2.57 -0.51
C THR A 160 17.33 -3.86 0.17
N PHE A 161 17.23 -3.82 1.50
CA PHE A 161 16.59 -4.88 2.29
C PHE A 161 15.07 -4.98 1.99
N GLY A 162 14.41 -5.90 2.68
CA GLY A 162 12.97 -6.14 2.51
C GLY A 162 12.10 -4.95 2.95
N ARG A 163 11.00 -4.73 2.23
CA ARG A 163 9.98 -3.71 2.50
C ARG A 163 8.59 -4.30 2.38
N ILE A 164 7.70 -3.98 3.32
CA ILE A 164 6.27 -4.30 3.24
C ILE A 164 5.47 -3.01 2.94
N SER A 165 4.52 -3.09 2.02
CA SER A 165 3.39 -2.15 1.91
C SER A 165 2.14 -2.80 2.45
N LEU A 166 1.54 -2.18 3.46
CA LEU A 166 0.21 -2.51 3.94
C LEU A 166 -0.76 -1.53 3.30
N THR A 167 -1.52 -1.97 2.31
CA THR A 167 -2.47 -1.12 1.58
C THR A 167 -3.88 -1.37 2.07
N PHE A 168 -4.41 -0.42 2.84
CA PHE A 168 -5.72 -0.47 3.48
C PHE A 168 -6.79 0.23 2.64
N ARG A 169 -7.99 -0.38 2.62
CA ARG A 169 -9.16 0.10 1.90
C ARG A 169 -10.43 -0.12 2.73
N LEU A 170 -11.43 0.73 2.55
CA LEU A 170 -12.80 0.45 2.94
C LEU A 170 -13.60 0.11 1.69
N LEU A 171 -13.95 -1.17 1.56
CA LEU A 171 -14.68 -1.72 0.42
C LEU A 171 -16.18 -1.79 0.70
N VAL A 172 -17.00 -1.69 -0.35
CA VAL A 172 -18.47 -1.86 -0.31
C VAL A 172 -18.92 -3.31 -0.15
#